data_AF-A0A2H3H1Y0-F1
#
_entry.id   AF-A0A2H3H1Y0-F1
#
_cell.length_a   1.000
_cell.length_b   1.000
_cell.length_c   1.000
_cell.angle_alpha   90.00
_cell.angle_beta   90.00
_cell.angle_gamma   90.00
#
_symmetry.space_group_name_H-M   'P 1'
#
loop_
_entity.id
_entity.type
_entity.pdbx_description
1 polymer ?
#
loop_
_entity_poly.entity_id
_entity_poly.type
_entity_poly.pdbx_seq_one_letter_code
_entity_poly.pdbx_strand_id
1 'polypeptide(L)'
;MGTESQVNAAQAPIGTRDEAIAIVGEEQHSIDPIVAARAVRKIDLFLIPAMIIGYGLVYYDKAILGSAVLFGMTTDLHLTIVDASTTPPTVDTRRLSWATSLFYFGMLAGLYPMTFALQRFNIGRVLGGVVVVWAAICMLTAAVTSYQGLYVQRFFLGFVESIIPTGFMCIVSGYYTQAEQSLRQSWWFSSTGLFTIIGGAMNYGFAQITGGGLKRWQYIYLLAGSLTFLFGLFCFIMPNSPVSAWFLTSEERFAAVERLRHGQTGVRCTKFKSSQLKEAILDVKIWLVALMMASAYTVNGAVSGFGPLIVSTFGWSTLHSILFQFPLGGLCFIVILLTGWLGSKFTNIRIFMLIFTCLPVIAGCAIIWKSDWSYRAAAPVVGYSITGFFGGTVSLIITIGMSNVAGHTKKSFMAATIFVAYCVGNIVGPQLVWSQTKKDHYPALWLGLIICYIICICASTTLYFVLRNENKRRDALGLGDESERAKLAFQDLTDKENPYFRYVY
;
A
#
# COMPACT_ATOMS: atom_id res chain seq x y z
N MET A 1 8.25 48.24 37.83
CA MET A 1 9.59 47.64 37.73
C MET A 1 9.52 46.32 38.50
N GLY A 2 9.32 45.14 37.93
CA GLY A 2 9.73 44.62 36.63
C GLY A 2 11.06 43.89 36.79
N THR A 3 11.04 42.54 36.79
CA THR A 3 12.07 41.54 36.36
C THR A 3 11.71 40.19 36.99
N GLU A 4 11.04 39.31 36.26
CA GLU A 4 11.62 38.24 35.40
C GLU A 4 12.05 36.99 36.20
N SER A 5 11.12 36.05 36.39
CA SER A 5 11.47 34.63 36.53
C SER A 5 11.34 33.97 35.16
N GLN A 6 12.47 33.78 34.50
CA GLN A 6 12.58 32.93 33.31
C GLN A 6 12.27 31.49 33.72
N VAL A 7 11.03 31.05 33.50
CA VAL A 7 10.70 29.63 33.46
C VAL A 7 11.07 29.13 32.07
N ASN A 8 12.13 28.34 32.02
CA ASN A 8 12.55 27.57 30.86
C ASN A 8 11.35 26.89 30.20
N ALA A 9 10.98 27.38 29.02
CA ALA A 9 10.08 26.71 28.09
C ALA A 9 10.78 25.46 27.54
N ALA A 10 10.81 24.40 28.34
CA ALA A 10 11.08 23.06 27.83
C ALA A 10 9.96 22.72 26.85
N GLN A 11 10.34 22.56 25.57
CA GLN A 11 9.45 22.22 24.46
C GLN A 11 8.54 21.03 24.83
N ALA A 12 7.27 21.32 25.11
CA ALA A 12 6.25 20.31 25.29
C ALA A 12 6.06 19.51 23.98
N PRO A 13 5.74 18.21 24.02
CA PRO A 13 5.53 17.43 22.81
C PRO A 13 4.28 17.91 22.09
N ILE A 14 4.47 18.56 20.94
CA ILE A 14 3.42 19.22 20.14
C ILE A 14 2.61 18.17 19.37
N GLY A 15 1.27 18.21 19.50
CA GLY A 15 0.32 17.27 18.89
C GLY A 15 -0.26 16.18 19.83
N THR A 16 -0.29 16.42 21.14
CA THR A 16 -0.93 15.51 22.11
C THR A 16 -2.43 15.78 22.27
N ARG A 17 -3.14 14.82 22.88
CA ARG A 17 -4.56 14.87 23.29
C ARG A 17 -4.97 16.23 23.89
N ASP A 18 -4.03 16.92 24.52
CA ASP A 18 -4.20 18.21 25.18
C ASP A 18 -4.51 19.36 24.20
N GLU A 19 -3.97 19.36 22.98
CA GLU A 19 -4.27 20.40 21.97
C GLU A 19 -5.66 20.25 21.37
N ALA A 20 -6.12 19.01 21.19
CA ALA A 20 -7.49 18.74 20.73
C ALA A 20 -8.49 19.14 21.83
N ILE A 21 -8.24 18.77 23.08
CA ILE A 21 -9.07 19.16 24.23
C ILE A 21 -9.06 20.68 24.41
N ALA A 22 -7.93 21.37 24.16
CA ALA A 22 -7.87 22.82 24.21
C ALA A 22 -8.78 23.52 23.17
N ILE A 23 -9.12 22.86 22.07
CA ILE A 23 -9.97 23.43 21.00
C ILE A 23 -11.44 23.10 21.20
N VAL A 24 -11.78 21.86 21.53
CA VAL A 24 -13.19 21.43 21.65
C VAL A 24 -13.71 21.35 23.09
N GLY A 25 -12.85 21.54 24.08
CA GLY A 25 -13.20 21.35 25.49
C GLY A 25 -13.42 19.88 25.84
N GLU A 26 -13.84 19.62 27.08
CA GLU A 26 -14.19 18.26 27.56
C GLU A 26 -15.65 17.89 27.24
N GLU A 27 -16.53 18.89 27.10
CA GLU A 27 -17.97 18.71 26.85
C GLU A 27 -18.31 18.64 25.37
N GLN A 28 -19.38 17.91 25.03
CA GLN A 28 -19.77 17.62 23.66
C GLN A 28 -20.53 18.78 23.06
N HIS A 29 -20.11 19.25 21.89
CA HIS A 29 -20.71 20.39 21.22
C HIS A 29 -21.49 19.95 19.97
N SER A 30 -22.67 20.53 19.77
CA SER A 30 -23.43 20.33 18.53
C SER A 30 -22.71 21.02 17.36
N ILE A 31 -22.34 20.25 16.34
CA ILE A 31 -21.67 20.76 15.13
C ILE A 31 -22.72 21.01 14.05
N ASP A 32 -22.63 22.14 13.33
CA ASP A 32 -23.39 22.33 12.09
C ASP A 32 -22.93 21.32 11.01
N PRO A 33 -23.82 20.44 10.52
CA PRO A 33 -23.48 19.48 9.46
C PRO A 33 -22.89 20.11 8.20
N ILE A 34 -23.29 21.34 7.86
CA ILE A 34 -22.82 22.04 6.66
C ILE A 34 -21.35 22.44 6.81
N VAL A 35 -20.97 22.92 7.99
CA VAL A 35 -19.59 23.31 8.32
C VAL A 35 -18.70 22.07 8.38
N ALA A 36 -19.17 20.99 9.00
CA ALA A 36 -18.45 19.71 9.04
C ALA A 36 -18.20 19.15 7.62
N ALA A 37 -19.21 19.15 6.75
CA ALA A 37 -19.07 18.70 5.37
C ALA A 37 -18.10 19.56 4.56
N ARG A 38 -18.12 20.89 4.76
CA ARG A 38 -17.17 21.82 4.13
C ARG A 38 -15.74 21.56 4.58
N ALA A 39 -15.52 21.34 5.88
CA ALA A 39 -14.21 21.00 6.43
C ALA A 39 -13.67 19.69 5.83
N VAL A 40 -14.49 18.63 5.80
CA VAL A 40 -14.11 17.34 5.18
C VAL A 40 -13.76 17.51 3.71
N ARG A 41 -14.54 18.29 2.94
CA ARG A 41 -14.25 18.55 1.52
C ARG A 41 -12.93 19.27 1.31
N LYS A 42 -12.59 20.27 2.15
CA LYS A 42 -11.29 20.95 2.09
C LYS A 42 -10.13 20.03 2.45
N ILE A 43 -10.31 19.19 3.48
CA ILE A 43 -9.34 18.16 3.87
C ILE A 43 -9.12 17.19 2.71
N ASP A 44 -10.19 16.69 2.09
CA ASP A 44 -10.13 15.79 0.94
C ASP A 44 -9.40 16.45 -0.25
N LEU A 45 -9.71 17.70 -0.58
CA LEU A 45 -9.07 18.42 -1.69
C LEU A 45 -7.58 18.70 -1.48
N PHE A 46 -7.11 18.75 -0.23
CA PHE A 46 -5.70 18.97 0.07
C PHE A 46 -4.92 17.66 0.26
N LEU A 47 -5.41 16.76 1.12
CA LEU A 47 -4.69 15.55 1.50
C LEU A 47 -4.74 14.46 0.43
N ILE A 48 -5.90 14.22 -0.19
CA ILE A 48 -6.06 13.09 -1.12
C ILE A 48 -5.18 13.24 -2.36
N PRO A 49 -5.12 14.41 -3.04
CA PRO A 49 -4.19 14.60 -4.15
C PRO A 49 -2.72 14.41 -3.75
N ALA A 50 -2.31 14.95 -2.60
CA ALA A 50 -0.96 14.79 -2.08
C ALA A 50 -0.62 13.31 -1.84
N MET A 51 -1.56 12.55 -1.26
CA MET A 51 -1.40 11.12 -1.01
C MET A 51 -1.42 10.29 -2.30
N ILE A 52 -2.24 10.66 -3.30
CA ILE A 52 -2.24 10.04 -4.63
C ILE A 52 -0.88 10.23 -5.31
N ILE A 53 -0.32 11.44 -5.26
CA ILE A 53 1.00 11.73 -5.83
C ILE A 53 2.08 10.96 -5.06
N GLY A 54 2.09 11.04 -3.73
CA GLY A 54 3.11 10.40 -2.91
C GLY A 54 3.12 8.88 -3.05
N TYR A 55 1.95 8.23 -2.97
CA TYR A 55 1.86 6.77 -3.12
C TYR A 55 2.03 6.34 -4.58
N GLY A 56 1.69 7.22 -5.52
CA GLY A 56 2.02 7.06 -6.92
C GLY A 56 3.52 7.02 -7.19
N LEU A 57 4.28 7.94 -6.58
CA LEU A 57 5.75 7.96 -6.68
C LEU A 57 6.39 6.72 -6.06
N VAL A 58 5.87 6.25 -4.91
CA VAL A 58 6.25 4.97 -4.28
C VAL A 58 6.07 3.82 -5.27
N TYR A 59 4.94 3.79 -5.97
CA TYR A 59 4.68 2.73 -6.95
C TYR A 59 5.56 2.87 -8.21
N TYR A 60 5.75 4.10 -8.70
CA TYR A 60 6.58 4.36 -9.86
C TYR A 60 8.03 3.92 -9.63
N ASP A 61 8.60 4.24 -8.47
CA ASP A 61 9.97 3.83 -8.09
C ASP A 61 10.15 2.29 -8.10
N LYS A 62 9.14 1.54 -7.64
CA LYS A 62 9.18 0.07 -7.72
C LYS A 62 9.11 -0.42 -9.16
N ALA A 63 8.17 0.12 -9.93
CA ALA A 63 7.89 -0.32 -11.30
C ALA A 63 8.99 0.08 -12.29
N ILE A 64 9.76 1.13 -12.00
CA ILE A 64 10.81 1.64 -12.88
C ILE A 64 11.90 0.60 -13.14
N LEU A 65 12.12 -0.33 -12.21
CA LEU A 65 13.09 -1.42 -12.37
C LEU A 65 12.77 -2.26 -13.61
N GLY A 66 11.49 -2.57 -13.83
CA GLY A 66 11.07 -3.36 -14.99
C GLY A 66 11.31 -2.64 -16.32
N SER A 67 11.16 -1.32 -16.35
CA SER A 67 11.53 -0.51 -17.54
C SER A 67 13.04 -0.34 -17.69
N ALA A 68 13.78 -0.17 -16.60
CA ALA A 68 15.23 -0.05 -16.60
C ALA A 68 15.92 -1.31 -17.17
N VAL A 69 15.41 -2.49 -16.81
CA VAL A 69 15.82 -3.80 -17.37
C VAL A 69 15.72 -3.80 -18.89
N LEU A 70 14.61 -3.30 -19.43
CA LEU A 70 14.39 -3.18 -20.87
C LEU A 70 15.28 -2.14 -21.56
N PHE A 71 15.83 -1.18 -20.80
CA PHE A 71 16.71 -0.12 -21.31
C PHE A 71 18.21 -0.42 -21.14
N GLY A 72 18.57 -1.69 -20.92
CA GLY A 72 19.96 -2.16 -20.91
C GLY A 72 20.60 -2.33 -19.53
N MET A 73 19.86 -2.05 -18.44
CA MET A 73 20.38 -2.19 -17.07
C MET A 73 20.87 -3.62 -16.77
N THR A 74 20.24 -4.64 -17.36
CA THR A 74 20.64 -6.04 -17.15
C THR A 74 22.03 -6.35 -17.69
N THR A 75 22.35 -5.83 -18.87
CA THR A 75 23.66 -5.98 -19.50
C THR A 75 24.71 -5.18 -18.76
N ASP A 76 24.40 -3.92 -18.42
CA ASP A 76 25.34 -3.01 -17.78
C ASP A 76 25.77 -3.46 -16.38
N LEU A 77 24.83 -4.00 -15.60
CA LEU A 77 25.06 -4.41 -14.22
C LEU A 77 25.28 -5.91 -14.06
N HIS A 78 25.35 -6.67 -15.15
CA HIS A 78 25.50 -8.13 -15.14
C HIS A 78 24.41 -8.83 -14.31
N LEU A 79 23.16 -8.38 -14.44
CA LEU A 79 21.99 -8.96 -13.74
C LEU A 79 21.47 -10.23 -14.42
N THR A 80 21.85 -10.44 -15.67
CA THR A 80 21.58 -11.68 -16.40
C THR A 80 22.90 -12.37 -16.71
N ILE A 81 23.05 -13.60 -16.24
CA ILE A 81 24.20 -14.44 -16.58
C ILE A 81 23.77 -15.29 -17.78
N VAL A 82 24.44 -15.15 -18.91
CA VAL A 82 24.22 -16.00 -20.08
C VAL A 82 25.30 -17.07 -20.07
N ASP A 83 24.89 -18.32 -19.87
CA ASP A 83 25.79 -19.45 -19.97
C ASP A 83 25.81 -19.96 -21.41
N ALA A 84 26.86 -19.56 -22.14
CA ALA A 84 27.09 -19.93 -23.53
C ALA A 84 27.54 -21.40 -23.70
N SER A 85 27.81 -22.13 -22.61
CA SER A 85 28.20 -23.55 -22.66
C SER A 85 27.03 -24.50 -22.92
N THR A 86 25.79 -23.99 -22.86
CA THR A 86 24.56 -24.75 -23.07
C THR A 86 23.95 -24.45 -24.44
N THR A 87 23.37 -25.45 -25.10
CA THR A 87 22.72 -25.29 -26.41
C THR A 87 21.25 -25.71 -26.32
N PRO A 88 20.29 -24.76 -26.36
CA PRO A 88 20.45 -23.31 -26.50
C PRO A 88 21.03 -22.63 -25.23
N PRO A 89 21.65 -21.43 -25.35
CA PRO A 89 22.24 -20.71 -24.23
C PRO A 89 21.22 -20.46 -23.12
N THR A 90 21.56 -20.86 -21.90
CA THR A 90 20.71 -20.63 -20.73
C THR A 90 20.96 -19.23 -20.17
N VAL A 91 19.88 -18.50 -19.90
CA VAL A 91 19.93 -17.19 -19.26
C VAL A 91 19.48 -17.36 -17.82
N ASP A 92 20.25 -16.86 -16.86
CA ASP A 92 19.89 -16.83 -15.44
C ASP A 92 19.58 -15.38 -15.00
N THR A 93 18.33 -15.12 -14.61
CA THR A 93 17.85 -13.83 -14.10
C THR A 93 17.71 -13.82 -12.57
N ARG A 94 18.26 -14.80 -11.84
CA ARG A 94 18.20 -14.85 -10.36
C ARG A 94 18.70 -13.56 -9.73
N ARG A 95 19.73 -12.93 -10.32
CA ARG A 95 20.26 -11.67 -9.78
C ARG A 95 19.22 -10.55 -9.82
N LEU A 96 18.42 -10.48 -10.88
CA LEU A 96 17.31 -9.55 -11.01
C LEU A 96 16.19 -9.87 -10.01
N SER A 97 15.82 -11.15 -9.85
CA SER A 97 14.81 -11.57 -8.87
C SER A 97 15.21 -11.15 -7.45
N TRP A 98 16.47 -11.36 -7.07
CA TRP A 98 17.00 -10.90 -5.79
C TRP A 98 17.06 -9.38 -5.66
N ALA A 99 17.39 -8.63 -6.72
CA ALA A 99 17.33 -7.17 -6.69
C ALA A 99 15.92 -6.65 -6.38
N THR A 100 14.90 -7.24 -7.01
CA THR A 100 13.50 -6.93 -6.73
C THR A 100 13.11 -7.33 -5.30
N SER A 101 13.48 -8.52 -4.83
CA SER A 101 13.16 -8.99 -3.48
C SER A 101 13.86 -8.18 -2.37
N LEU A 102 15.12 -7.77 -2.56
CA LEU A 102 15.92 -7.03 -1.56
C LEU A 102 15.31 -5.69 -1.18
N PHE A 103 14.60 -5.05 -2.10
CA PHE A 103 13.81 -3.87 -1.81
C PHE A 103 12.75 -4.16 -0.72
N TYR A 104 12.00 -5.26 -0.84
CA TYR A 104 10.99 -5.63 0.14
C TYR A 104 11.59 -6.15 1.46
N PHE A 105 12.78 -6.78 1.43
CA PHE A 105 13.54 -7.06 2.65
C PHE A 105 13.95 -5.77 3.38
N GLY A 106 14.38 -4.75 2.62
CA GLY A 106 14.62 -3.41 3.13
C GLY A 106 13.37 -2.81 3.77
N MET A 107 12.22 -2.90 3.09
CA MET A 107 10.94 -2.42 3.62
C MET A 107 10.55 -3.10 4.94
N LEU A 108 10.75 -4.42 5.05
CA LEU A 108 10.52 -5.16 6.29
C LEU A 108 11.41 -4.66 7.43
N ALA A 109 12.70 -4.46 7.15
CA ALA A 109 13.65 -3.95 8.14
C ALA A 109 13.34 -2.50 8.54
N GLY A 110 12.88 -1.68 7.60
CA GLY A 110 12.53 -0.28 7.82
C GLY A 110 11.19 -0.06 8.54
N LEU A 111 10.25 -0.99 8.40
CA LEU A 111 8.87 -0.86 8.89
C LEU A 111 8.81 -0.41 10.36
N TYR A 112 9.51 -1.12 11.25
CA TYR A 112 9.50 -0.82 12.68
C TYR A 112 10.19 0.51 13.02
N PRO A 113 11.47 0.73 12.68
CA PRO A 113 12.16 1.96 13.05
C PRO A 113 11.52 3.21 12.43
N MET A 114 11.07 3.13 11.18
CA MET A 114 10.46 4.26 10.49
C MET A 114 9.07 4.60 11.04
N THR A 115 8.24 3.59 11.33
CA THR A 115 6.93 3.81 11.95
C THR A 115 7.09 4.36 13.37
N PHE A 116 8.08 3.89 14.13
CA PHE A 116 8.39 4.43 15.44
C PHE A 116 8.83 5.91 15.36
N ALA A 117 9.68 6.26 14.40
CA ALA A 117 10.09 7.64 14.17
C ALA A 117 8.88 8.54 13.84
N LEU A 118 7.99 8.08 12.97
CA LEU A 118 6.78 8.83 12.63
C LEU A 118 5.87 9.08 13.84
N GLN A 119 5.82 8.13 14.77
CA GLN A 119 5.04 8.30 15.99
C GLN A 119 5.70 9.28 16.96
N ARG A 120 7.03 9.30 17.07
CA ARG A 120 7.70 10.10 18.10
C ARG A 120 7.96 11.56 17.70
N PHE A 121 8.03 11.83 16.40
CA PHE A 121 8.40 13.12 15.86
C PHE A 121 7.27 13.73 15.02
N ASN A 122 7.44 15.01 14.64
CA ASN A 122 6.48 15.71 13.79
C ASN A 122 6.35 15.03 12.41
N ILE A 123 5.14 14.58 12.08
CA ILE A 123 4.81 13.83 10.87
C ILE A 123 5.33 14.54 9.62
N GLY A 124 5.03 15.83 9.43
CA GLY A 124 5.41 16.58 8.23
C GLY A 124 6.93 16.73 8.05
N ARG A 125 7.67 17.00 9.14
CA ARG A 125 9.14 17.17 9.07
C ARG A 125 9.87 15.85 8.85
N VAL A 126 9.43 14.79 9.53
CA VAL A 126 10.01 13.45 9.33
C VAL A 126 9.67 12.94 7.93
N LEU A 127 8.42 13.06 7.50
CA LEU A 127 8.02 12.62 6.18
C LEU A 127 8.80 13.38 5.10
N GLY A 128 8.90 14.71 5.17
CA GLY A 128 9.68 15.51 4.23
C GLY A 128 11.16 15.13 4.19
N GLY A 129 11.81 15.01 5.36
CA GLY A 129 13.22 14.61 5.45
C GLY A 129 13.47 13.21 4.88
N VAL A 130 12.62 12.24 5.23
CA VAL A 130 12.73 10.86 4.75
C VAL A 130 12.46 10.77 3.25
N VAL A 131 11.49 11.50 2.71
CA VAL A 131 11.20 11.55 1.26
C VAL A 131 12.37 12.17 0.49
N VAL A 132 13.04 13.20 1.03
CA VAL A 132 14.25 13.77 0.41
C VAL A 132 15.40 12.77 0.39
N VAL A 133 15.60 12.02 1.47
CA VAL A 133 16.61 10.94 1.50
C VAL A 133 16.26 9.82 0.53
N TRP A 134 14.98 9.44 0.44
CA TRP A 134 14.47 8.49 -0.56
C TRP A 134 14.77 8.98 -1.98
N ALA A 135 14.46 10.24 -2.29
CA ALA A 135 14.76 10.84 -3.57
C ALA A 135 16.26 10.78 -3.92
N ALA A 136 17.13 11.07 -2.95
CA ALA A 136 18.57 10.98 -3.14
C ALA A 136 19.02 9.53 -3.44
N ILE A 137 18.55 8.54 -2.68
CA ILE A 137 18.87 7.13 -2.90
C ILE A 137 18.34 6.62 -4.25
N CYS A 138 17.16 7.10 -4.66
CA CYS A 138 16.58 6.82 -5.98
C CYS A 138 17.50 7.35 -7.11
N MET A 139 17.94 8.62 -7.02
CA MET A 139 18.86 9.20 -8.00
C MET A 139 20.23 8.50 -8.02
N LEU A 140 20.74 8.10 -6.85
CA LEU A 140 22.00 7.36 -6.73
C LEU A 140 21.98 6.01 -7.47
N THR A 141 20.80 5.44 -7.77
CA THR A 141 20.69 4.24 -8.62
C THR A 141 21.37 4.45 -9.96
N ALA A 142 21.30 5.66 -10.54
CA ALA A 142 21.93 5.97 -11.81
C ALA A 142 23.46 5.85 -11.75
N ALA A 143 24.09 5.98 -10.58
CA ALA A 143 25.54 5.86 -10.41
C ALA A 143 26.02 4.43 -10.13
N VAL A 144 25.10 3.46 -10.01
CA VAL A 144 25.47 2.05 -9.74
C VAL A 144 26.12 1.42 -10.97
N THR A 145 27.21 0.69 -10.75
CA THR A 145 27.98 0.02 -11.80
C THR A 145 28.08 -1.50 -11.64
N SER A 146 27.60 -2.05 -10.53
CA SER A 146 27.65 -3.50 -10.24
C SER A 146 26.33 -4.03 -9.67
N TYR A 147 26.10 -5.35 -9.79
CA TYR A 147 24.92 -5.99 -9.21
C TYR A 147 24.92 -5.92 -7.67
N GLN A 148 26.09 -6.00 -7.03
CA GLN A 148 26.22 -5.86 -5.58
C GLN A 148 25.85 -4.44 -5.13
N GLY A 149 26.29 -3.42 -5.88
CA GLY A 149 25.90 -2.04 -5.62
C GLY A 149 24.38 -1.86 -5.73
N LEU A 150 23.75 -2.50 -6.72
CA LEU A 150 22.30 -2.49 -6.87
C LEU A 150 21.59 -3.15 -5.68
N TYR A 151 22.14 -4.23 -5.14
CA TYR A 151 21.56 -4.92 -3.98
C TYR A 151 21.53 -4.04 -2.74
N VAL A 152 22.66 -3.38 -2.45
CA VAL A 152 22.77 -2.44 -1.34
C VAL A 152 21.81 -1.27 -1.54
N GLN A 153 21.80 -0.69 -2.75
CA GLN A 153 20.90 0.41 -3.09
C GLN A 153 19.43 0.02 -2.90
N ARG A 154 19.03 -1.16 -3.38
CA ARG A 154 17.64 -1.67 -3.27
C ARG A 154 17.21 -1.85 -1.82
N PHE A 155 18.07 -2.42 -1.00
CA PHE A 155 17.78 -2.61 0.42
C PHE A 155 17.56 -1.28 1.14
N PHE A 156 18.46 -0.31 0.96
CA PHE A 156 18.33 1.00 1.61
C PHE A 156 17.16 1.83 1.07
N LEU A 157 16.88 1.72 -0.23
CA LEU A 157 15.70 2.34 -0.84
C LEU A 157 14.42 1.84 -0.17
N GLY A 158 14.25 0.52 -0.06
CA GLY A 158 13.10 -0.07 0.62
C GLY A 158 13.02 0.28 2.11
N PHE A 159 14.17 0.33 2.78
CA PHE A 159 14.23 0.74 4.20
C PHE A 159 13.65 2.13 4.42
N VAL A 160 14.05 3.10 3.59
CA VAL A 160 13.62 4.49 3.70
C VAL A 160 12.16 4.68 3.24
N GLU A 161 11.77 4.02 2.15
CA GLU A 161 10.41 4.14 1.59
C GLU A 161 9.31 3.49 2.46
N SER A 162 9.68 2.58 3.37
CA SER A 162 8.75 1.87 4.26
C SER A 162 7.84 2.78 5.09
N ILE A 163 8.21 4.04 5.32
CA ILE A 163 7.45 5.01 6.11
C ILE A 163 6.19 5.53 5.40
N ILE A 164 6.19 5.57 4.07
CA ILE A 164 5.14 6.29 3.32
C ILE A 164 3.78 5.61 3.48
N PRO A 165 3.64 4.28 3.24
CA PRO A 165 2.33 3.63 3.33
C PRO A 165 1.77 3.67 4.75
N THR A 166 2.62 3.43 5.75
CA THR A 166 2.21 3.47 7.16
C THR A 166 1.88 4.88 7.61
N GLY A 167 2.65 5.88 7.17
CA GLY A 167 2.37 7.27 7.48
C GLY A 167 1.08 7.78 6.87
N PHE A 168 0.76 7.37 5.65
CA PHE A 168 -0.51 7.69 5.01
C PHE A 168 -1.70 7.05 5.73
N MET A 169 -1.55 5.80 6.20
CA MET A 169 -2.56 5.18 7.06
C MET A 169 -2.74 5.94 8.38
N CYS A 170 -1.65 6.39 9.01
CA CYS A 170 -1.72 7.21 10.23
C CYS A 170 -2.41 8.56 9.99
N ILE A 171 -2.11 9.24 8.88
CA ILE A 171 -2.77 10.49 8.49
C ILE A 171 -4.26 10.24 8.26
N VAL A 172 -4.64 9.20 7.52
CA VAL A 172 -6.05 8.89 7.29
C VAL A 172 -6.78 8.60 8.59
N SER A 173 -6.15 7.84 9.49
CA SER A 173 -6.73 7.55 10.80
C SER A 173 -6.89 8.79 11.68
N GLY A 174 -6.00 9.79 11.54
CA GLY A 174 -6.02 11.04 12.31
C GLY A 174 -6.93 12.13 11.76
N TYR A 175 -7.24 12.12 10.46
CA TYR A 175 -8.07 13.14 9.81
C TYR A 175 -9.50 12.68 9.48
N TYR A 176 -9.76 11.36 9.47
CA TYR A 176 -11.06 10.82 9.05
C TYR A 176 -11.69 9.89 10.10
N THR A 177 -13.02 9.87 10.13
CA THR A 177 -13.79 8.93 10.99
C THR A 177 -13.74 7.52 10.40
N GLN A 178 -14.00 6.50 11.23
CA GLN A 178 -13.99 5.08 10.78
C GLN A 178 -14.88 4.83 9.55
N ALA A 179 -16.03 5.51 9.47
CA ALA A 179 -16.95 5.39 8.33
C ALA A 179 -16.36 5.93 7.02
N GLU A 180 -15.50 6.95 7.10
CA GLU A 180 -14.90 7.61 5.93
C GLU A 180 -13.58 6.97 5.50
N GLN A 181 -12.84 6.38 6.44
CA GLN A 181 -11.48 5.86 6.21
C GLN A 181 -11.41 4.86 5.05
N SER A 182 -12.37 3.93 4.94
CA SER A 182 -12.35 2.89 3.89
C SER A 182 -12.39 3.45 2.46
N LEU A 183 -13.20 4.48 2.22
CA LEU A 183 -13.30 5.10 0.90
C LEU A 183 -12.03 5.89 0.56
N ARG A 184 -11.51 6.68 1.52
CA ARG A 184 -10.28 7.46 1.33
C ARG A 184 -9.06 6.56 1.15
N GLN A 185 -9.03 5.44 1.87
CA GLN A 185 -8.04 4.39 1.70
C GLN A 185 -7.98 3.89 0.26
N SER A 186 -9.14 3.64 -0.34
CA SER A 186 -9.25 3.19 -1.73
C SER A 186 -8.80 4.27 -2.72
N TRP A 187 -9.10 5.55 -2.45
CA TRP A 187 -8.70 6.66 -3.32
C TRP A 187 -7.19 6.80 -3.46
N TRP A 188 -6.45 6.91 -2.35
CA TRP A 188 -5.00 7.07 -2.45
C TRP A 188 -4.33 5.77 -2.90
N PHE A 189 -4.85 4.60 -2.52
CA PHE A 189 -4.30 3.31 -2.95
C PHE A 189 -4.49 3.05 -4.45
N SER A 190 -5.53 3.63 -5.05
CA SER A 190 -5.78 3.55 -6.51
C SER A 190 -4.63 4.16 -7.34
N SER A 191 -3.81 5.02 -6.76
CA SER A 191 -2.63 5.58 -7.43
C SER A 191 -1.65 4.51 -7.93
N THR A 192 -1.68 3.30 -7.36
CA THR A 192 -1.01 2.09 -7.90
C THR A 192 -1.30 1.90 -9.39
N GLY A 193 -2.58 1.92 -9.77
CA GLY A 193 -3.00 1.75 -11.15
C GLY A 193 -2.73 3.00 -11.99
N LEU A 194 -2.99 4.18 -11.42
CA LEU A 194 -2.76 5.47 -12.10
C LEU A 194 -1.29 5.66 -12.49
N PHE A 195 -0.35 5.39 -11.58
CA PHE A 195 1.09 5.54 -11.83
C PHE A 195 1.68 4.37 -12.60
N THR A 196 0.98 3.23 -12.70
CA THR A 196 1.30 2.24 -13.74
C THR A 196 1.14 2.86 -15.15
N ILE A 197 0.08 3.66 -15.37
CA ILE A 197 -0.16 4.35 -16.64
C ILE A 197 0.77 5.54 -16.81
N ILE A 198 0.79 6.48 -15.85
CA ILE A 198 1.58 7.72 -15.93
C ILE A 198 3.08 7.38 -15.99
N GLY A 199 3.55 6.51 -15.10
CA GLY A 199 4.94 6.06 -15.09
C GLY A 199 5.32 5.28 -16.34
N GLY A 200 4.40 4.45 -16.87
CA GLY A 200 4.57 3.78 -18.16
C GLY A 200 4.70 4.77 -19.32
N ALA A 201 3.88 5.81 -19.37
CA ALA A 201 3.93 6.86 -20.39
C ALA A 201 5.22 7.66 -20.32
N MET A 202 5.68 8.01 -19.11
CA MET A 202 6.97 8.65 -18.90
C MET A 202 8.11 7.76 -19.39
N ASN A 203 8.13 6.49 -18.98
CA ASN A 203 9.16 5.55 -19.41
C ASN A 203 9.15 5.34 -20.94
N TYR A 204 7.98 5.31 -21.58
CA TYR A 204 7.85 5.24 -23.03
C TYR A 204 8.51 6.45 -23.72
N GLY A 205 8.31 7.67 -23.21
CA GLY A 205 8.97 8.86 -23.73
C GLY A 205 10.50 8.78 -23.60
N PHE A 206 10.99 8.36 -22.43
CA PHE A 206 12.42 8.24 -22.17
C PHE A 206 13.10 7.09 -22.94
N ALA A 207 12.35 6.04 -23.28
CA ALA A 207 12.83 4.95 -24.12
C ALA A 207 13.33 5.42 -25.50
N GLN A 208 12.79 6.53 -25.99
CA GLN A 208 13.08 7.09 -27.31
C GLN A 208 14.29 8.02 -27.32
N ILE A 209 14.88 8.31 -26.15
CA ILE A 209 16.09 9.14 -26.08
C ILE A 209 17.26 8.37 -26.71
N THR A 210 17.76 8.89 -27.84
CA THR A 210 18.86 8.31 -28.62
C THR A 210 20.18 9.04 -28.46
N GLY A 211 20.21 10.21 -27.79
CA GLY A 211 21.41 11.00 -27.54
C GLY A 211 21.60 11.32 -26.05
N GLY A 212 22.83 11.69 -25.67
CA GLY A 212 23.21 12.06 -24.30
C GLY A 212 24.41 11.28 -23.76
N GLY A 213 25.02 11.79 -22.69
CA GLY A 213 26.18 11.15 -22.04
C GLY A 213 25.81 10.05 -21.03
N LEU A 214 24.52 9.86 -20.74
CA LEU A 214 24.02 8.83 -19.82
C LEU A 214 23.25 7.75 -20.57
N LYS A 215 23.15 6.58 -19.96
CA LYS A 215 22.36 5.44 -20.45
C LYS A 215 20.88 5.69 -20.22
N ARG A 216 20.03 5.12 -21.09
CA ARG A 216 18.56 5.33 -21.05
C ARG A 216 17.92 5.02 -19.69
N TRP A 217 18.37 3.96 -19.02
CA TRP A 217 17.86 3.60 -17.70
C TRP A 217 18.31 4.57 -16.59
N GLN A 218 19.43 5.27 -16.73
CA GLN A 218 19.89 6.25 -15.74
C GLN A 218 18.98 7.48 -15.74
N TYR A 219 18.54 7.94 -16.92
CA TYR A 219 17.64 9.10 -17.03
C TYR A 219 16.30 8.91 -16.30
N ILE A 220 15.70 7.71 -16.39
CA ILE A 220 14.42 7.46 -15.73
C ILE A 220 14.53 7.48 -14.20
N TYR A 221 15.63 6.98 -13.61
CA TYR A 221 15.86 7.10 -12.16
C TYR A 221 16.11 8.54 -11.72
N LEU A 222 16.86 9.32 -12.52
CA LEU A 222 17.07 10.74 -12.22
C LEU A 222 15.76 11.52 -12.22
N LEU A 223 14.87 11.24 -13.18
CA LEU A 223 13.53 11.83 -13.23
C LEU A 223 12.69 11.42 -12.03
N ALA A 224 12.60 10.11 -11.75
CA ALA A 224 11.81 9.58 -10.64
C ALA A 224 12.26 10.17 -9.30
N GLY A 225 13.58 10.21 -9.07
CA GLY A 225 14.17 10.81 -7.89
C GLY A 225 13.94 12.33 -7.84
N SER A 226 14.01 13.05 -8.96
CA SER A 226 13.72 14.50 -9.00
C SER A 226 12.27 14.82 -8.64
N LEU A 227 11.30 14.06 -9.17
CA LEU A 227 9.89 14.23 -8.82
C LEU A 227 9.63 13.90 -7.35
N THR A 228 10.29 12.86 -6.85
CA THR A 228 10.25 12.48 -5.42
C THR A 228 10.86 13.57 -4.54
N PHE A 229 11.95 14.21 -4.98
CA PHE A 229 12.56 15.33 -4.27
C PHE A 229 11.62 16.52 -4.14
N LEU A 230 10.96 16.91 -5.25
CA LEU A 230 9.96 17.97 -5.25
C LEU A 230 8.78 17.64 -4.32
N PHE A 231 8.33 16.38 -4.33
CA PHE A 231 7.29 15.92 -3.40
C PHE A 231 7.77 15.98 -1.94
N GLY A 232 9.02 15.62 -1.66
CA GLY A 232 9.62 15.73 -0.33
C GLY A 232 9.67 17.18 0.18
N LEU A 233 10.00 18.14 -0.70
CA LEU A 233 9.93 19.56 -0.37
C LEU A 233 8.49 19.99 -0.02
N PHE A 234 7.50 19.52 -0.77
CA PHE A 234 6.09 19.76 -0.47
C PHE A 234 5.66 19.17 0.89
N CYS A 235 6.15 17.97 1.24
CA CYS A 235 5.85 17.32 2.51
C CYS A 235 6.24 18.14 3.75
N PHE A 236 7.24 19.03 3.67
CA PHE A 236 7.60 19.91 4.79
C PHE A 236 6.51 20.93 5.14
N ILE A 237 5.63 21.27 4.19
CA ILE A 237 4.53 22.23 4.36
C ILE A 237 3.25 21.53 4.85
N MET A 238 3.25 20.20 4.85
CA MET A 238 2.09 19.40 5.23
C MET A 238 1.77 19.59 6.72
N PRO A 239 0.52 19.91 7.10
CA PRO A 239 0.14 20.04 8.49
C PRO A 239 0.21 18.69 9.21
N ASN A 240 0.54 18.72 10.50
CA ASN A 240 0.72 17.51 11.32
C ASN A 240 -0.62 16.93 11.83
N SER A 241 -1.64 17.77 11.93
CA SER A 241 -2.94 17.43 12.52
C SER A 241 -4.05 18.33 11.97
N PRO A 242 -5.34 17.92 12.09
CA PRO A 242 -6.47 18.80 11.79
C PRO A 242 -6.42 20.13 12.56
N VAL A 243 -5.84 20.10 13.77
CA VAL A 243 -5.62 21.26 14.64
C VAL A 243 -4.67 22.28 14.01
N SER A 244 -3.58 21.80 13.40
CA SER A 244 -2.54 22.63 12.76
C SER A 244 -2.79 22.89 11.27
N ALA A 245 -3.95 22.49 10.74
CA ALA A 245 -4.28 22.63 9.32
C ALA A 245 -4.47 24.10 8.93
N TRP A 246 -3.41 24.71 8.41
CA TRP A 246 -3.37 26.12 8.03
C TRP A 246 -4.41 26.51 6.96
N PHE A 247 -4.89 25.57 6.15
CA PHE A 247 -5.91 25.79 5.12
C PHE A 247 -7.36 25.78 5.62
N LEU A 248 -7.61 25.41 6.89
CA LEU A 248 -8.94 25.44 7.52
C LEU A 248 -9.13 26.72 8.33
N THR A 249 -10.36 27.27 8.31
CA THR A 249 -10.76 28.37 9.21
C THR A 249 -10.90 27.86 10.65
N SER A 250 -10.92 28.75 11.65
CA SER A 250 -11.06 28.35 13.06
C SER A 250 -12.34 27.53 13.32
N GLU A 251 -13.46 27.91 12.69
CA GLU A 251 -14.73 27.19 12.77
C GLU A 251 -14.65 25.80 12.13
N GLU A 252 -14.02 25.69 10.96
CA GLU A 252 -13.81 24.42 10.26
C GLU A 252 -12.86 23.50 11.03
N ARG A 253 -11.83 24.04 11.69
CA ARG A 253 -10.92 23.27 12.56
C ARG A 253 -11.66 22.69 13.75
N PHE A 254 -12.48 23.50 14.42
CA PHE A 254 -13.32 23.03 15.52
C PHE A 254 -14.24 21.88 15.07
N ALA A 255 -14.97 22.07 13.97
CA ALA A 255 -15.85 21.04 13.40
C ALA A 255 -15.09 19.77 12.99
N ALA A 256 -13.87 19.91 12.44
CA ALA A 256 -13.04 18.78 12.04
C ALA A 256 -12.57 17.95 13.24
N VAL A 257 -12.20 18.60 14.35
CA VAL A 257 -11.74 17.94 15.58
C VAL A 257 -12.91 17.29 16.32
N GLU A 258 -14.04 17.99 16.48
CA GLU A 258 -15.20 17.47 17.20
C GLU A 258 -15.83 16.25 16.47
N ARG A 259 -15.78 16.23 15.14
CA ARG A 259 -16.20 15.06 14.36
C ARG A 259 -15.34 13.81 14.63
N LEU A 260 -14.04 13.99 14.87
CA LEU A 260 -13.14 12.87 15.17
C LEU A 260 -13.41 12.29 16.57
N ARG A 261 -13.85 13.13 17.51
CA ARG A 261 -14.34 12.69 18.82
C ARG A 261 -15.59 11.81 18.67
N HIS A 262 -16.54 12.20 17.81
CA HIS A 262 -17.70 11.35 17.47
C HIS A 262 -17.31 10.00 16.84
N GLY A 263 -16.22 9.96 16.06
CA GLY A 263 -15.73 8.75 15.42
C GLY A 263 -14.95 7.79 16.32
N GLN A 264 -14.73 8.15 17.60
CA GLN A 264 -13.90 7.40 18.56
C GLN A 264 -12.48 7.07 18.03
N THR A 265 -12.01 7.81 17.02
CA THR A 265 -10.64 7.69 16.49
C THR A 265 -9.65 8.49 17.31
N GLY A 266 -10.15 9.43 18.13
CA GLY A 266 -9.36 10.31 18.96
C GLY A 266 -9.36 9.90 20.43
N VAL A 267 -8.48 8.96 20.81
CA VAL A 267 -7.44 9.19 21.82
C VAL A 267 -6.32 8.24 21.45
N ARG A 268 -5.18 8.78 21.03
CA ARG A 268 -3.94 8.04 20.80
C ARG A 268 -3.61 7.28 22.08
N CYS A 269 -4.00 6.02 22.17
CA CYS A 269 -3.79 5.20 23.36
C CYS A 269 -2.33 4.72 23.29
N THR A 270 -1.43 5.48 23.88
CA THR A 270 0.02 5.21 23.88
C THR A 270 0.41 3.99 24.72
N LYS A 271 -0.53 3.42 25.48
CA LYS A 271 -0.29 2.27 26.35
C LYS A 271 -0.45 0.96 25.56
N PHE A 272 0.68 0.33 25.29
CA PHE A 272 0.75 -1.03 24.79
C PHE A 272 0.13 -2.01 25.79
N LYS A 273 -0.85 -2.81 25.36
CA LYS A 273 -1.52 -3.81 26.20
C LYS A 273 -1.09 -5.21 25.79
N SER A 274 -0.30 -5.87 26.64
CA SER A 274 0.16 -7.24 26.38
C SER A 274 -0.97 -8.26 26.28
N SER A 275 -2.11 -8.03 26.93
CA SER A 275 -3.31 -8.88 26.78
C SER A 275 -3.85 -8.86 25.35
N GLN A 276 -4.02 -7.66 24.78
CA GLN A 276 -4.46 -7.48 23.39
C GLN A 276 -3.46 -8.09 22.39
N LEU A 277 -2.14 -8.01 22.67
CA LEU A 277 -1.14 -8.68 21.84
C LEU A 277 -1.30 -10.21 21.86
N LYS A 278 -1.44 -10.80 23.06
CA LYS A 278 -1.65 -12.26 23.19
C LYS A 278 -2.92 -12.70 22.45
N GLU A 279 -4.00 -11.92 22.58
CA GLU A 279 -5.23 -12.19 21.85
C GLU A 279 -5.02 -12.10 20.33
N ALA A 280 -4.28 -11.10 19.85
CA ALA A 280 -3.97 -10.91 18.44
C ALA A 280 -3.18 -12.10 17.86
N ILE A 281 -2.13 -12.54 18.56
CA ILE A 281 -1.31 -13.68 18.12
C ILE A 281 -2.13 -14.98 18.01
N LEU A 282 -3.11 -15.17 18.90
CA LEU A 282 -3.97 -16.35 18.91
C LEU A 282 -5.22 -16.21 18.02
N ASP A 283 -5.42 -15.07 17.35
CA ASP A 283 -6.60 -14.84 16.54
C ASP A 283 -6.44 -15.37 15.11
N VAL A 284 -7.19 -16.42 14.79
CA VAL A 284 -7.24 -17.02 13.45
C VAL A 284 -7.55 -16.00 12.36
N LYS A 285 -8.34 -14.96 12.65
CA LYS A 285 -8.71 -13.93 11.66
C LYS A 285 -7.48 -13.18 11.15
N ILE A 286 -6.50 -12.90 12.02
CA ILE A 286 -5.29 -12.17 11.67
C ILE A 286 -4.44 -13.00 10.70
N TRP A 287 -4.27 -14.29 10.98
CA TRP A 287 -3.49 -15.18 10.13
C TRP A 287 -4.18 -15.50 8.80
N LEU A 288 -5.52 -15.58 8.77
CA LEU A 288 -6.27 -15.69 7.51
C LEU A 288 -6.06 -14.45 6.64
N VAL A 289 -6.17 -13.24 7.21
CA VAL A 289 -5.90 -11.98 6.50
C VAL A 289 -4.44 -11.90 6.04
N ALA A 290 -3.49 -12.35 6.86
CA ALA A 290 -2.08 -12.44 6.49
C ALA A 290 -1.87 -13.37 5.28
N LEU A 291 -2.47 -14.56 5.31
CA LEU A 291 -2.38 -15.52 4.23
C LEU A 291 -2.99 -14.98 2.93
N MET A 292 -4.17 -14.35 3.02
CA MET A 292 -4.83 -13.68 1.90
C MET A 292 -3.94 -12.58 1.30
N MET A 293 -3.35 -11.74 2.15
CA MET A 293 -2.47 -10.66 1.68
C MET A 293 -1.21 -11.21 1.02
N ALA A 294 -0.52 -12.15 1.66
CA ALA A 294 0.70 -12.75 1.12
C ALA A 294 0.47 -13.42 -0.22
N SER A 295 -0.65 -14.14 -0.39
CA SER A 295 -0.93 -14.83 -1.64
C SER A 295 -1.44 -13.89 -2.76
N ALA A 296 -2.30 -12.92 -2.44
CA ALA A 296 -2.82 -11.98 -3.43
C ALA A 296 -1.73 -11.04 -3.99
N TYR A 297 -0.80 -10.61 -3.14
CA TYR A 297 0.26 -9.66 -3.52
C TYR A 297 1.40 -10.28 -4.33
N THR A 298 1.47 -11.62 -4.43
CA THR A 298 2.43 -12.33 -5.28
C THR A 298 2.37 -11.88 -6.75
N VAL A 299 1.17 -11.55 -7.25
CA VAL A 299 0.99 -10.99 -8.60
C VAL A 299 1.75 -9.67 -8.74
N ASN A 300 1.60 -8.76 -7.77
CA ASN A 300 2.29 -7.47 -7.81
C ASN A 300 3.81 -7.64 -7.81
N GLY A 301 4.33 -8.54 -6.97
CA GLY A 301 5.77 -8.85 -6.94
C GLY A 301 6.29 -9.28 -8.31
N ALA A 302 5.56 -10.14 -9.01
CA ALA A 302 5.94 -10.56 -10.36
C ALA A 302 5.83 -9.42 -11.38
N VAL A 303 4.70 -8.72 -11.45
CA VAL A 303 4.45 -7.74 -12.52
C VAL A 303 5.19 -6.41 -12.32
N SER A 304 5.51 -6.01 -11.09
CA SER A 304 6.19 -4.74 -10.82
C SER A 304 7.61 -4.70 -11.37
N GLY A 305 8.41 -5.75 -11.11
CA GLY A 305 9.79 -5.84 -11.57
C GLY A 305 9.95 -6.53 -12.93
N PHE A 306 9.09 -7.49 -13.26
CA PHE A 306 9.22 -8.30 -14.47
C PHE A 306 8.13 -8.04 -15.51
N GLY A 307 7.14 -7.20 -15.24
CA GLY A 307 5.97 -6.99 -16.11
C GLY A 307 6.34 -6.68 -17.57
N PRO A 308 7.09 -5.61 -17.85
CA PRO A 308 7.51 -5.29 -19.21
C PRO A 308 8.36 -6.39 -19.86
N LEU A 309 9.20 -7.08 -19.08
CA LEU A 309 9.99 -8.21 -19.55
C LEU A 309 9.11 -9.40 -19.94
N ILE A 310 8.11 -9.76 -19.11
CA ILE A 310 7.13 -10.81 -19.39
C ILE A 310 6.39 -10.48 -20.69
N VAL A 311 5.86 -9.27 -20.83
CA VAL A 311 5.12 -8.88 -22.04
C VAL A 311 6.02 -8.87 -23.28
N SER A 312 7.31 -8.53 -23.15
CA SER A 312 8.25 -8.61 -24.28
C SER A 312 8.43 -10.05 -24.80
N THR A 313 8.25 -11.06 -23.95
CA THR A 313 8.33 -12.47 -24.39
C THR A 313 7.20 -12.87 -25.34
N PHE A 314 6.11 -12.09 -25.39
CA PHE A 314 4.95 -12.35 -26.26
C PHE A 314 5.22 -11.99 -27.74
N GLY A 315 6.44 -11.52 -28.06
CA GLY A 315 6.85 -11.12 -29.41
C GLY A 315 6.62 -9.64 -29.74
N TRP A 316 6.26 -8.83 -28.73
CA TRP A 316 6.10 -7.38 -28.87
C TRP A 316 7.43 -6.64 -28.64
N SER A 317 7.60 -5.50 -29.31
CA SER A 317 8.79 -4.67 -29.08
C SER A 317 8.78 -4.03 -27.69
N THR A 318 9.95 -3.64 -27.20
CA THR A 318 10.16 -2.97 -25.90
C THR A 318 9.17 -1.84 -25.62
N LEU A 319 8.92 -1.00 -26.63
CA LEU A 319 7.98 0.13 -26.54
C LEU A 319 6.53 -0.34 -26.36
N HIS A 320 6.09 -1.33 -27.14
CA HIS A 320 4.76 -1.90 -27.01
C HIS A 320 4.58 -2.61 -25.66
N SER A 321 5.62 -3.31 -25.16
CA SER A 321 5.58 -3.96 -23.85
C SER A 321 5.38 -3.00 -22.68
N ILE A 322 5.84 -1.76 -22.81
CA ILE A 322 5.57 -0.67 -21.85
C ILE A 322 4.12 -0.19 -21.99
N LEU A 323 3.63 0.02 -23.22
CA LEU A 323 2.25 0.44 -23.46
C LEU A 323 1.22 -0.57 -22.96
N PHE A 324 1.50 -1.87 -23.07
CA PHE A 324 0.62 -2.92 -22.56
C PHE A 324 0.56 -3.00 -21.03
N GLN A 325 1.32 -2.18 -20.29
CA GLN A 325 1.10 -1.97 -18.86
C GLN A 325 -0.13 -1.09 -18.61
N PHE A 326 -0.57 -0.29 -19.58
CA PHE A 326 -1.63 0.69 -19.40
C PHE A 326 -2.99 0.02 -19.13
N PRO A 327 -3.41 -1.03 -19.87
CA PRO A 327 -4.66 -1.71 -19.57
C PRO A 327 -4.66 -2.36 -18.17
N LEU A 328 -3.53 -2.96 -17.76
CA LEU A 328 -3.36 -3.50 -16.41
C LEU A 328 -3.52 -2.39 -15.35
N GLY A 329 -2.84 -1.26 -15.54
CA GLY A 329 -2.93 -0.09 -14.66
C GLY A 329 -4.35 0.50 -14.60
N GLY A 330 -5.03 0.60 -15.74
CA GLY A 330 -6.39 1.13 -15.84
C GLY A 330 -7.41 0.25 -15.14
N LEU A 331 -7.33 -1.07 -15.34
CA LEU A 331 -8.18 -2.03 -14.61
C LEU A 331 -7.90 -1.97 -13.10
N CYS A 332 -6.63 -1.92 -12.71
CA CYS A 332 -6.25 -1.78 -11.30
C CYS A 332 -6.86 -0.50 -10.68
N PHE A 333 -6.74 0.64 -11.35
CA PHE A 333 -7.31 1.92 -10.91
C PHE A 333 -8.84 1.86 -10.76
N ILE A 334 -9.54 1.41 -11.82
CA ILE A 334 -11.01 1.36 -11.85
C ILE A 334 -11.54 0.38 -10.79
N VAL A 335 -10.97 -0.82 -10.70
CA VAL A 335 -11.46 -1.86 -9.79
C VAL A 335 -11.22 -1.47 -8.32
N ILE A 336 -10.09 -0.84 -7.99
CA ILE A 336 -9.86 -0.33 -6.62
C ILE A 336 -10.92 0.70 -6.22
N LEU A 337 -11.20 1.68 -7.09
CA LEU A 337 -12.20 2.71 -6.81
C LEU A 337 -13.61 2.13 -6.73
N LEU A 338 -13.95 1.21 -7.64
CA LEU A 338 -15.25 0.56 -7.70
C LEU A 338 -15.50 -0.29 -6.44
N THR A 339 -14.54 -1.13 -6.05
CA THR A 339 -14.65 -1.96 -4.83
C THR A 339 -14.73 -1.12 -3.56
N GLY A 340 -13.98 -0.01 -3.48
CA GLY A 340 -14.08 0.96 -2.39
C GLY A 340 -15.45 1.62 -2.32
N TRP A 341 -16.01 2.05 -3.46
CA TRP A 341 -17.34 2.65 -3.51
C TRP A 341 -18.45 1.65 -3.15
N LEU A 342 -18.46 0.46 -3.76
CA LEU A 342 -19.44 -0.59 -3.42
C LEU A 342 -19.35 -0.99 -1.95
N GLY A 343 -18.13 -1.18 -1.43
CA GLY A 343 -17.91 -1.55 -0.02
C GLY A 343 -18.24 -0.46 1.00
N SER A 344 -18.44 0.79 0.53
CA SER A 344 -18.98 1.88 1.35
C SER A 344 -20.51 1.97 1.29
N LYS A 345 -21.11 1.57 0.16
CA LYS A 345 -22.57 1.67 -0.08
C LYS A 345 -23.35 0.46 0.43
N PHE A 346 -22.78 -0.73 0.29
CA PHE A 346 -23.42 -1.98 0.67
C PHE A 346 -22.67 -2.60 1.83
N THR A 347 -23.40 -3.00 2.87
CA THR A 347 -22.85 -3.72 4.01
C THR A 347 -22.66 -5.20 3.64
N ASN A 348 -21.66 -5.85 4.23
CA ASN A 348 -21.55 -7.31 4.22
C ASN A 348 -21.35 -7.99 2.83
N ILE A 349 -20.83 -7.25 1.86
CA ILE A 349 -20.51 -7.75 0.50
C ILE A 349 -19.00 -7.89 0.23
N ARG A 350 -18.13 -7.57 1.18
CA ARG A 350 -16.70 -7.32 0.91
C ARG A 350 -15.95 -8.59 0.55
N ILE A 351 -16.21 -9.71 1.23
CA ILE A 351 -15.60 -11.02 0.92
C ILE A 351 -16.13 -11.55 -0.41
N PHE A 352 -17.41 -11.35 -0.73
CA PHE A 352 -17.96 -11.77 -2.03
C PHE A 352 -17.31 -11.00 -3.19
N MET A 353 -17.16 -9.68 -3.04
CA MET A 353 -16.40 -8.87 -4.00
C MET A 353 -14.95 -9.33 -4.10
N LEU A 354 -14.31 -9.67 -2.98
CA LEU A 354 -12.93 -10.15 -2.96
C LEU A 354 -12.80 -11.43 -3.78
N ILE A 355 -13.64 -12.43 -3.51
CA ILE A 355 -13.66 -13.69 -4.27
C ILE A 355 -13.93 -13.42 -5.75
N PHE A 356 -14.88 -12.54 -6.08
CA PHE A 356 -15.17 -12.17 -7.45
C PHE A 356 -13.95 -11.54 -8.15
N THR A 357 -13.21 -10.64 -7.49
CA THR A 357 -12.00 -10.05 -8.06
C THR A 357 -10.85 -11.04 -8.25
N CYS A 358 -10.82 -12.15 -7.50
CA CYS A 358 -9.83 -13.21 -7.69
C CYS A 358 -10.02 -13.98 -9.01
N LEU A 359 -11.27 -14.18 -9.47
CA LEU A 359 -11.58 -15.01 -10.62
C LEU A 359 -10.98 -14.47 -11.94
N PRO A 360 -11.09 -13.17 -12.26
CA PRO A 360 -10.42 -12.60 -13.44
C PRO A 360 -8.91 -12.76 -13.39
N VAL A 361 -8.27 -12.66 -12.23
CA VAL A 361 -6.81 -12.84 -12.11
C VAL A 361 -6.41 -14.28 -12.45
N ILE A 362 -7.15 -15.26 -11.92
CA ILE A 362 -6.96 -16.68 -12.25
C ILE A 362 -7.16 -16.91 -13.75
N ALA A 363 -8.24 -16.37 -14.32
CA ALA A 363 -8.54 -16.47 -15.74
C ALA A 363 -7.42 -15.85 -16.60
N GLY A 364 -6.91 -14.68 -16.22
CA GLY A 364 -5.81 -14.02 -16.89
C GLY A 364 -4.53 -14.86 -16.90
N CYS A 365 -4.17 -15.44 -15.75
CA CYS A 365 -3.03 -16.37 -15.66
C CYS A 365 -3.24 -17.64 -16.50
N ALA A 366 -4.45 -18.21 -16.49
CA ALA A 366 -4.78 -19.40 -17.27
C ALA A 366 -4.74 -19.13 -18.78
N ILE A 367 -5.22 -17.97 -19.23
CA ILE A 367 -5.14 -17.54 -20.63
C ILE A 367 -3.68 -17.47 -21.07
N ILE A 368 -2.80 -16.84 -20.30
CA ILE A 368 -1.38 -16.72 -20.68
C ILE A 368 -0.71 -18.11 -20.71
N TRP A 369 -1.02 -18.96 -19.73
CA TRP A 369 -0.40 -20.27 -19.59
C TRP A 369 -0.86 -21.31 -20.61
N LYS A 370 -2.13 -21.28 -21.03
CA LYS A 370 -2.76 -22.33 -21.84
C LYS A 370 -3.11 -21.92 -23.26
N SER A 371 -3.10 -20.63 -23.59
CA SER A 371 -3.32 -20.22 -24.99
C SER A 371 -2.18 -20.72 -25.86
N ASP A 372 -2.47 -21.03 -27.12
CA ASP A 372 -1.42 -21.21 -28.12
C ASP A 372 -0.84 -19.86 -28.50
N TRP A 373 0.49 -19.72 -28.38
CA TRP A 373 1.16 -18.46 -28.66
C TRP A 373 1.46 -18.38 -30.16
N SER A 374 0.71 -17.55 -30.87
CA SER A 374 1.18 -16.98 -32.13
C SER A 374 2.08 -15.76 -31.85
N TYR A 375 3.05 -15.49 -32.73
CA TYR A 375 3.88 -14.28 -32.60
C TYR A 375 2.97 -13.04 -32.60
N ARG A 376 3.06 -12.21 -31.53
CA ARG A 376 2.17 -11.07 -31.28
C ARG A 376 0.71 -11.44 -31.00
N ALA A 377 0.46 -12.58 -30.37
CA ALA A 377 -0.88 -12.98 -29.93
C ALA A 377 -1.52 -11.93 -29.00
N ALA A 378 -2.79 -11.61 -29.25
CA ALA A 378 -3.58 -10.73 -28.39
C ALA A 378 -3.98 -11.40 -27.07
N ALA A 379 -4.16 -12.73 -27.06
CA ALA A 379 -4.64 -13.46 -25.89
C ALA A 379 -3.74 -13.32 -24.64
N PRO A 380 -2.40 -13.49 -24.71
CA PRO A 380 -1.52 -13.26 -23.57
C PRO A 380 -1.55 -11.81 -23.06
N VAL A 381 -1.72 -10.83 -23.94
CA VAL A 381 -1.85 -9.42 -23.55
C VAL A 381 -3.15 -9.16 -22.81
N VAL A 382 -4.26 -9.73 -23.29
CA VAL A 382 -5.57 -9.65 -22.60
C VAL A 382 -5.48 -10.35 -21.24
N GLY A 383 -4.91 -11.56 -21.19
CA GLY A 383 -4.70 -12.29 -19.94
C GLY A 383 -3.88 -11.47 -18.94
N TYR A 384 -2.78 -10.85 -19.40
CA TYR A 384 -1.93 -10.00 -18.57
C TYR A 384 -2.69 -8.77 -18.06
N SER A 385 -3.46 -8.11 -18.93
CA SER A 385 -4.26 -6.94 -18.58
C SER A 385 -5.28 -7.24 -17.48
N ILE A 386 -6.00 -8.36 -17.60
CA ILE A 386 -7.03 -8.77 -16.65
C ILE A 386 -6.44 -9.09 -15.26
N THR A 387 -5.15 -9.44 -15.16
CA THR A 387 -4.50 -9.58 -13.84
C THR A 387 -4.56 -8.31 -13.00
N GLY A 388 -4.79 -7.14 -13.59
CA GLY A 388 -5.00 -5.85 -12.90
C GLY A 388 -6.11 -5.85 -11.85
N PHE A 389 -7.04 -6.82 -11.87
CA PHE A 389 -8.02 -7.03 -10.80
C PHE A 389 -7.39 -7.28 -9.42
N PHE A 390 -6.11 -7.69 -9.36
CA PHE A 390 -5.36 -7.87 -8.11
C PHE A 390 -5.44 -6.64 -7.19
N GLY A 391 -5.47 -5.43 -7.76
CA GLY A 391 -5.54 -4.19 -7.00
C GLY A 391 -6.79 -4.13 -6.12
N GLY A 392 -7.95 -4.50 -6.68
CA GLY A 392 -9.22 -4.59 -5.95
C GLY A 392 -9.19 -5.65 -4.86
N THR A 393 -8.63 -6.83 -5.17
CA THR A 393 -8.47 -7.92 -4.21
C THR A 393 -7.70 -7.46 -2.97
N VAL A 394 -6.55 -6.81 -3.16
CA VAL A 394 -5.73 -6.32 -2.05
C VAL A 394 -6.42 -5.20 -1.28
N SER A 395 -7.02 -4.22 -1.97
CA SER A 395 -7.74 -3.12 -1.31
C SER A 395 -8.83 -3.66 -0.37
N LEU A 396 -9.55 -4.69 -0.80
CA LEU A 396 -10.56 -5.38 0.02
C LEU A 396 -9.94 -6.13 1.20
N ILE A 397 -8.80 -6.83 1.02
CA ILE A 397 -8.10 -7.51 2.12
C ILE A 397 -7.73 -6.52 3.24
N ILE A 398 -7.16 -5.36 2.88
CA ILE A 398 -6.79 -4.31 3.84
C ILE A 398 -8.03 -3.85 4.60
N THR A 399 -9.12 -3.55 3.87
CA THR A 399 -10.36 -3.04 4.45
C THR A 399 -11.02 -4.06 5.39
N ILE A 400 -11.11 -5.33 4.96
CA ILE A 400 -11.69 -6.43 5.75
C ILE A 400 -10.86 -6.67 7.01
N GLY A 401 -9.53 -6.68 6.90
CA GLY A 401 -8.65 -6.88 8.04
C GLY A 401 -8.86 -5.80 9.10
N MET A 402 -8.81 -4.53 8.70
CA MET A 402 -8.91 -3.40 9.62
C MET A 402 -10.32 -3.21 10.22
N SER A 403 -11.38 -3.61 9.51
CA SER A 403 -12.76 -3.49 10.02
C SER A 403 -13.16 -4.60 10.99
N ASN A 404 -12.41 -5.71 11.07
CA ASN A 404 -12.77 -6.90 11.85
C ASN A 404 -11.92 -7.12 13.11
N VAL A 405 -11.16 -6.10 13.52
CA VAL A 405 -10.44 -6.09 14.79
C VAL A 405 -10.70 -4.79 15.54
N ALA A 406 -10.77 -4.88 16.87
CA ALA A 406 -10.86 -3.73 17.76
C ALA A 406 -9.78 -3.82 18.86
N GLY A 407 -9.58 -2.73 19.58
CA GLY A 407 -8.46 -2.54 20.49
C GLY A 407 -7.23 -1.94 19.79
N HIS A 408 -6.64 -0.91 20.39
CA HIS A 408 -5.55 -0.15 19.78
C HIS A 408 -4.31 -1.00 19.47
N THR A 409 -3.90 -1.86 20.41
CA THR A 409 -2.71 -2.73 20.23
C THR A 409 -2.99 -3.81 19.18
N LYS A 410 -4.20 -4.40 19.19
CA LYS A 410 -4.60 -5.44 18.24
C LYS A 410 -4.79 -4.90 16.82
N LYS A 411 -5.38 -3.72 16.64
CA LYS A 411 -5.46 -3.01 15.34
C LYS A 411 -4.07 -2.73 14.77
N SER A 412 -3.15 -2.26 15.62
CA SER A 412 -1.76 -2.00 15.21
C SER A 412 -1.06 -3.29 14.78
N PHE A 413 -1.26 -4.39 15.52
CA PHE A 413 -0.72 -5.71 15.16
C PHE A 413 -1.29 -6.24 13.84
N MET A 414 -2.59 -6.09 13.59
CA MET A 414 -3.21 -6.45 12.32
C MET A 414 -2.60 -5.66 11.15
N ALA A 415 -2.47 -4.34 11.28
CA ALA A 415 -1.87 -3.49 10.25
C ALA A 415 -0.42 -3.90 9.95
N ALA A 416 0.39 -4.16 10.99
CA ALA A 416 1.75 -4.65 10.84
C ALA A 416 1.80 -6.03 10.16
N THR A 417 0.90 -6.95 10.53
CA THR A 417 0.81 -8.28 9.94
C THR A 417 0.46 -8.21 8.46
N ILE A 418 -0.51 -7.38 8.08
CA ILE A 418 -0.87 -7.11 6.68
C ILE A 418 0.35 -6.61 5.90
N PHE A 419 1.11 -5.68 6.46
CA PHE A 419 2.29 -5.14 5.79
C PHE A 419 3.43 -6.16 5.65
N VAL A 420 3.66 -6.99 6.67
CA VAL A 420 4.65 -8.09 6.60
C VAL A 420 4.23 -9.08 5.51
N ALA A 421 2.97 -9.50 5.49
CA ALA A 421 2.43 -10.38 4.46
C ALA A 421 2.52 -9.78 3.05
N TYR A 422 2.25 -8.47 2.91
CA TYR A 422 2.47 -7.71 1.67
C TYR A 422 3.91 -7.85 1.18
N CYS A 423 4.90 -7.70 2.06
CA CYS A 423 6.31 -7.82 1.67
C CYS A 423 6.64 -9.26 1.29
N VAL A 424 6.13 -10.26 2.02
CA VAL A 424 6.31 -11.68 1.71
C VAL A 424 5.80 -12.01 0.31
N GLY A 425 4.56 -11.60 -0.04
CA GLY A 425 4.02 -11.83 -1.38
C GLY A 425 4.90 -11.22 -2.48
N ASN A 426 5.35 -9.98 -2.27
CA ASN A 426 6.26 -9.31 -3.20
C ASN A 426 7.64 -9.95 -3.31
N ILE A 427 8.13 -10.60 -2.26
CA ILE A 427 9.39 -11.36 -2.29
C ILE A 427 9.21 -12.66 -3.09
N VAL A 428 8.08 -13.34 -2.91
CA VAL A 428 7.78 -14.63 -3.57
C VAL A 428 7.55 -14.46 -5.08
N GLY A 429 6.83 -13.43 -5.51
CA GLY A 429 6.45 -13.23 -6.92
C GLY A 429 7.62 -13.30 -7.93
N PRO A 430 8.68 -12.48 -7.79
CA PRO A 430 9.88 -12.50 -8.64
C PRO A 430 10.61 -13.85 -8.70
N GLN A 431 10.49 -14.65 -7.63
CA GLN A 431 11.20 -15.94 -7.51
C GLN A 431 10.51 -17.05 -8.31
N LEU A 432 9.27 -16.83 -8.75
CA LEU A 432 8.55 -17.72 -9.65
C LEU A 432 8.87 -17.48 -11.13
N VAL A 433 9.60 -16.40 -11.45
CA VAL A 433 10.01 -16.06 -12.82
C VAL A 433 11.29 -16.80 -13.18
N TRP A 434 11.16 -18.08 -13.55
CA TRP A 434 12.30 -18.91 -13.92
C TRP A 434 12.71 -18.71 -15.37
N SER A 435 13.87 -18.10 -15.55
CA SER A 435 14.48 -17.77 -16.84
C SER A 435 14.65 -19.00 -17.74
N GLN A 436 14.89 -20.18 -17.17
CA GLN A 436 15.06 -21.45 -17.89
C GLN A 436 13.77 -21.86 -18.63
N THR A 437 12.62 -21.43 -18.11
CA THR A 437 11.30 -21.73 -18.67
C THR A 437 10.74 -20.57 -19.51
N LYS A 438 11.58 -19.61 -19.90
CA LYS A 438 11.18 -18.48 -20.75
C LYS A 438 10.58 -18.93 -22.08
N LYS A 439 11.12 -20.01 -22.68
CA LYS A 439 10.63 -20.60 -23.93
C LYS A 439 9.17 -21.11 -23.82
N ASP A 440 8.80 -21.59 -22.64
CA ASP A 440 7.47 -22.10 -22.30
C ASP A 440 6.68 -21.03 -21.53
N HIS A 441 7.16 -19.79 -21.56
CA HIS A 441 6.46 -18.61 -21.07
C HIS A 441 6.19 -18.58 -19.56
N TYR A 442 7.13 -19.07 -18.76
CA TYR A 442 7.06 -19.05 -17.30
C TYR A 442 5.85 -19.81 -16.73
N PRO A 443 5.67 -21.10 -17.05
CA PRO A 443 4.53 -21.90 -16.59
C PRO A 443 4.47 -21.97 -15.05
N ALA A 444 5.63 -22.02 -14.38
CA ALA A 444 5.72 -22.01 -12.92
C ALA A 444 5.18 -20.70 -12.31
N LEU A 445 5.37 -19.56 -12.97
CA LEU A 445 4.81 -18.28 -12.55
C LEU A 445 3.29 -18.34 -12.58
N TRP A 446 2.71 -18.65 -13.74
CA TRP A 446 1.25 -18.62 -13.90
C TRP A 446 0.54 -19.64 -13.03
N LEU A 447 1.08 -20.86 -12.94
CA LEU A 447 0.57 -21.89 -12.04
C LEU A 447 0.68 -21.45 -10.57
N GLY A 448 1.83 -20.89 -10.18
CA GLY A 448 2.04 -20.39 -8.81
C GLY A 448 1.09 -19.25 -8.45
N LEU A 449 0.81 -18.33 -9.37
CA LEU A 449 -0.16 -17.25 -9.18
C LEU A 449 -1.60 -17.79 -9.06
N ILE A 450 -1.97 -18.77 -9.89
CA ILE A 450 -3.28 -19.45 -9.79
C ILE A 450 -3.44 -20.11 -8.42
N ILE A 451 -2.44 -20.88 -7.97
CA ILE A 451 -2.44 -21.52 -6.65
C ILE A 451 -2.57 -20.47 -5.53
N CYS A 452 -1.81 -19.37 -5.61
CA CYS A 452 -1.89 -18.28 -4.63
C CYS A 452 -3.30 -17.66 -4.56
N TYR A 453 -3.97 -17.49 -5.70
CA TYR A 453 -5.33 -16.94 -5.75
C TYR A 453 -6.39 -17.94 -5.28
N ILE A 454 -6.19 -19.24 -5.53
CA ILE A 454 -7.03 -20.30 -4.93
C ILE A 454 -6.88 -20.28 -3.40
N ILE A 455 -5.64 -20.18 -2.88
CA ILE A 455 -5.38 -20.02 -1.44
C ILE A 455 -6.10 -18.78 -0.89
N CYS A 456 -6.08 -17.65 -1.61
CA CYS A 456 -6.79 -16.44 -1.22
C CYS A 456 -8.32 -16.65 -1.14
N ILE A 457 -8.90 -17.35 -2.13
CA ILE A 457 -10.33 -17.70 -2.13
C ILE A 457 -10.68 -18.64 -0.97
N CYS A 458 -9.87 -19.68 -0.73
CA CYS A 458 -10.08 -20.58 0.40
C CYS A 458 -10.01 -19.84 1.74
N ALA A 459 -8.95 -19.03 1.94
CA ALA A 459 -8.76 -18.27 3.19
C ALA A 459 -9.87 -17.23 3.42
N SER A 460 -10.30 -16.51 2.37
CA SER A 460 -11.42 -15.56 2.47
C SER A 460 -12.77 -16.25 2.72
N THR A 461 -12.99 -17.43 2.13
CA THR A 461 -14.18 -18.25 2.39
C THR A 461 -14.18 -18.76 3.84
N THR A 462 -13.05 -19.26 4.33
CA THR A 462 -12.90 -19.64 5.75
C THR A 462 -13.16 -18.46 6.66
N LEU A 463 -12.62 -17.27 6.34
CA LEU A 463 -12.86 -16.05 7.10
C LEU A 463 -14.35 -15.71 7.13
N TYR A 464 -15.06 -15.79 5.99
CA TYR A 464 -16.51 -15.57 5.94
C TYR A 464 -17.28 -16.45 6.94
N PHE A 465 -16.99 -17.75 6.98
CA PHE A 465 -17.64 -18.65 7.93
C PHE A 465 -17.28 -18.31 9.38
N VAL A 466 -16.01 -18.03 9.68
CA VAL A 466 -15.57 -17.61 11.02
C VAL A 466 -16.32 -16.36 11.49
N LEU A 467 -16.39 -15.31 10.66
CA LEU A 467 -17.08 -14.06 11.00
C LEU A 467 -18.60 -14.26 11.14
N ARG A 468 -19.21 -15.03 10.23
CA ARG A 468 -20.65 -15.32 10.26
C ARG A 468 -21.04 -16.16 11.47
N ASN A 469 -20.27 -17.18 11.82
CA ASN A 469 -20.53 -18.03 12.97
C ASN A 469 -20.38 -17.24 14.28
N GLU A 470 -19.38 -16.36 14.36
CA GLU A 470 -19.19 -15.51 15.53
C GLU A 470 -20.31 -14.47 15.68
N ASN A 471 -20.77 -13.85 14.59
CA ASN A 471 -21.93 -12.97 14.62
C ASN A 471 -23.21 -13.72 15.06
N LYS A 472 -23.46 -14.93 14.52
CA LYS A 472 -24.59 -15.77 14.94
C LYS A 472 -24.54 -16.14 16.42
N ARG A 473 -23.34 -16.47 16.93
CA ARG A 473 -23.12 -16.75 18.36
C ARG A 473 -23.50 -15.55 19.22
N ARG A 474 -23.15 -14.34 18.78
CA ARG A 474 -23.47 -13.09 19.46
C ARG A 474 -24.95 -12.72 19.38
N ASP A 475 -25.61 -13.00 18.26
CA ASP A 475 -27.07 -12.84 18.13
C ASP A 475 -27.82 -13.72 19.13
N ALA A 476 -27.33 -14.94 19.37
CA ALA A 476 -27.92 -15.85 20.35
C ALA A 476 -27.75 -15.41 21.81
N LEU A 477 -26.85 -14.45 22.11
CA LEU A 477 -26.67 -13.92 23.47
C LEU A 477 -27.77 -12.94 23.88
N GLY A 478 -28.61 -12.46 22.96
CA GLY A 478 -29.78 -11.63 23.29
C GLY A 478 -29.47 -10.31 24.01
N LEU A 479 -28.33 -9.67 23.69
CA LEU A 479 -27.88 -8.43 24.33
C LEU A 479 -28.84 -7.27 24.01
N GLY A 480 -29.63 -6.86 25.00
CA GLY A 480 -30.80 -5.99 24.82
C GLY A 480 -30.67 -4.52 25.23
N ASP A 481 -29.47 -4.00 25.51
CA ASP A 481 -29.34 -2.65 26.05
C ASP A 481 -28.41 -1.74 25.22
N GLU A 482 -29.00 -0.70 24.63
CA GLU A 482 -28.32 0.30 23.79
C GLU A 482 -27.48 1.27 24.65
N SER A 483 -27.82 1.41 25.94
CA SER A 483 -27.09 2.26 26.90
C SER A 483 -25.74 1.65 27.35
N GLU A 484 -25.70 0.32 27.54
CA GLU A 484 -24.47 -0.44 27.83
C GLU A 484 -23.49 -0.42 26.64
N ARG A 485 -24.03 -0.49 25.41
CA ARG A 485 -23.23 -0.37 24.17
C ARG A 485 -22.50 0.97 24.10
N ALA A 486 -23.16 2.07 24.48
CA ALA A 486 -22.56 3.39 24.49
C ALA A 486 -21.44 3.50 25.55
N LYS A 487 -21.62 2.95 26.75
CA LYS A 487 -20.60 2.94 27.81
C LYS A 487 -19.36 2.13 27.45
N LEU A 488 -19.55 0.95 26.87
CA LEU A 488 -18.45 0.06 26.46
C LEU A 488 -17.69 0.57 25.24
N ALA A 489 -18.32 1.39 24.39
CA ALA A 489 -17.67 2.00 23.24
C ALA A 489 -16.52 2.95 23.63
N PHE A 490 -16.54 3.51 24.84
CA PHE A 490 -15.47 4.37 25.35
C PHE A 490 -14.30 3.59 25.98
N GLN A 491 -14.45 2.28 26.17
CA GLN A 491 -13.39 1.42 26.68
C GLN A 491 -12.59 0.83 25.51
N ASP A 492 -11.26 0.87 25.59
CA ASP A 492 -10.36 0.25 24.59
C ASP A 492 -10.34 -1.29 24.76
N LEU A 493 -11.49 -1.90 24.45
CA LEU A 493 -11.77 -3.33 24.45
C LEU A 493 -11.49 -3.92 23.07
N THR A 494 -11.07 -5.18 23.03
CA THR A 494 -10.89 -5.91 21.76
C THR A 494 -12.23 -6.32 21.14
N ASP A 495 -12.18 -6.79 19.89
CA ASP A 495 -13.36 -7.36 19.21
C ASP A 495 -13.92 -8.59 19.94
N LYS A 496 -13.09 -9.35 20.68
CA LYS A 496 -13.54 -10.49 21.49
C LYS A 496 -14.09 -10.06 22.84
N GLU A 497 -13.49 -9.06 23.48
CA GLU A 497 -13.93 -8.52 24.77
C GLU A 497 -15.24 -7.75 24.65
N ASN A 498 -15.45 -7.00 23.56
CA ASN A 498 -16.69 -6.25 23.35
C ASN A 498 -17.80 -7.15 22.79
N PRO A 499 -18.86 -7.46 23.57
CA PRO A 499 -19.92 -8.36 23.13
C PRO A 499 -20.84 -7.72 22.08
N TYR A 500 -20.86 -6.38 21.98
CA TYR A 500 -21.62 -5.62 20.98
C TYR A 500 -20.87 -5.42 19.66
N PHE A 501 -19.59 -5.82 19.57
CA PHE A 501 -18.83 -5.72 18.33
C PHE A 501 -19.43 -6.64 17.26
N ARG A 502 -19.62 -6.11 16.06
CA ARG A 502 -20.17 -6.84 14.91
C ARG A 502 -19.13 -6.94 13.81
N TYR A 503 -18.86 -8.18 13.40
CA TYR A 503 -17.95 -8.46 12.30
C TYR A 503 -18.62 -8.15 10.97
N VAL A 504 -17.83 -7.64 10.02
CA VAL A 504 -18.27 -7.28 8.67
C VAL A 504 -17.63 -8.24 7.69
N TYR A 505 -18.45 -8.81 6.81
CA TYR A 505 -17.99 -9.79 5.82
C TYR A 505 -18.09 -9.29 4.38
#